data_AF-A0A0Q9TNL3-F1
#
_entry.id   AF-A0A0Q9TNL3-F1
#
_cell.length_a   1.000
_cell.length_b   1.000
_cell.length_c   1.000
_cell.angle_alpha   90.00
_cell.angle_beta   90.00
_cell.angle_gamma   90.00
#
_symmetry.space_group_name_H-M   'P 1'
#
loop_
_entity.id
_entity.type
_entity.pdbx_description
1 polymer ?
#
loop_
_entity_poly.entity_id
_entity_poly.type
_entity_poly.pdbx_seq_one_letter_code
_entity_poly.pdbx_strand_id
1 'polypeptide(L)' 'MQVYEIVVDGELSADLADSLGPIRRKDVGGATVLSVTMDAPDALARVLALLETLGIGVTAVHQVADTGPDHDADG' A
#
# COMPACT_ATOMS: atom_id res chain seq x y z
N MET A 1 10.77 -8.92 -5.83
CA MET A 1 9.49 -8.35 -5.38
C MET A 1 9.79 -7.13 -4.53
N GLN A 2 9.06 -6.04 -4.74
CA GLN A 2 9.15 -4.86 -3.89
C GLN A 2 7.80 -4.63 -3.24
N VAL A 3 7.81 -4.23 -1.97
CA VAL A 3 6.59 -3.90 -1.24
C VAL A 3 6.47 -2.40 -1.19
N TYR A 4 5.30 -1.87 -1.46
CA TYR A 4 5.01 -0.45 -1.34
C TYR A 4 3.89 -0.25 -0.34
N GLU A 5 4.10 0.63 0.62
CA GLU A 5 3.08 1.12 1.54
C GLU A 5 2.57 2.47 1.04
N ILE A 6 1.30 2.48 0.65
CA ILE A 6 0.62 3.67 0.13
C ILE A 6 -0.32 4.15 1.24
N VAL A 7 -0.10 5.36 1.73
CA VAL A 7 -0.95 6.00 2.72
C VAL A 7 -1.98 6.85 1.98
N VAL A 8 -3.25 6.64 2.30
CA VAL A 8 -4.36 7.40 1.74
C VAL A 8 -5.16 8.10 2.83
N ASP A 9 -5.65 9.29 2.50
CA ASP A 9 -6.56 10.04 3.35
C ASP A 9 -7.98 9.47 3.20
N GLY A 10 -8.56 9.03 4.31
CA GLY A 10 -9.91 8.47 4.36
C GLY A 10 -9.99 6.94 4.37
N GLU A 11 -11.23 6.45 4.43
CA GLU A 11 -11.54 5.03 4.56
C GLU A 11 -11.68 4.40 3.17
N LEU A 12 -10.87 3.37 2.88
CA LEU A 12 -10.97 2.63 1.63
C LEU A 12 -12.17 1.67 1.67
N SER A 13 -13.08 1.77 0.70
CA SER A 13 -14.17 0.80 0.56
C SER A 13 -13.62 -0.61 0.33
N ALA A 14 -14.20 -1.61 1.01
CA ALA A 14 -13.73 -3.00 0.96
C ALA A 14 -13.70 -3.58 -0.47
N ASP A 15 -14.61 -3.12 -1.33
CA ASP A 15 -14.72 -3.52 -2.75
C ASP A 15 -13.46 -3.15 -3.56
N LEU A 16 -12.82 -2.04 -3.17
CA LEU A 16 -11.62 -1.56 -3.85
C LEU A 16 -10.37 -2.37 -3.49
N ALA A 17 -10.29 -2.82 -2.24
CA ALA A 17 -9.20 -3.70 -1.80
C ALA A 17 -9.23 -5.03 -2.57
N ASP A 18 -10.42 -5.55 -2.87
CA ASP A 18 -10.59 -6.80 -3.63
C ASP A 18 -10.15 -6.65 -5.09
N SER A 19 -10.45 -5.49 -5.70
CA SER A 19 -10.06 -5.18 -7.09
C SER A 19 -8.55 -5.03 -7.31
N LEU A 20 -7.81 -4.68 -6.25
CA LEU A 20 -6.38 -4.39 -6.32
C LEU A 20 -5.50 -5.62 -5.95
N GLY A 21 -6.11 -6.76 -5.61
CA GLY A 21 -5.43 -8.04 -5.37
C GLY A 21 -5.03 -8.28 -3.90
N PRO A 22 -4.03 -9.14 -3.62
CA PRO A 22 -3.63 -9.48 -2.25
C PRO A 22 -2.90 -8.30 -1.59
N ILE A 23 -3.67 -7.34 -1.11
CA ILE A 23 -3.18 -6.13 -0.43
C ILE A 23 -3.46 -6.26 1.06
N ARG A 24 -2.45 -5.98 1.88
CA ARG A 24 -2.72 -5.78 3.31
C ARG A 24 -3.17 -4.34 3.52
N ARG A 25 -4.37 -4.19 4.07
CA ARG A 25 -4.86 -2.91 4.58
C ARG A 25 -4.56 -2.82 6.07
N LYS A 26 -4.02 -1.68 6.52
CA LYS A 26 -3.81 -1.36 7.92
C LYS A 26 -4.33 0.05 8.19
N ASP A 27 -5.15 0.20 9.22
CA ASP A 27 -5.58 1.52 9.68
C ASP A 27 -4.61 2.01 10.76
N VAL A 28 -4.05 3.21 10.58
CA VAL A 28 -3.07 3.79 11.51
C VAL A 28 -3.45 5.24 11.79
N GLY A 29 -4.02 5.48 12.97
CA GLY A 29 -4.29 6.85 13.43
C GLY A 29 -5.29 7.62 12.57
N GLY A 30 -6.23 6.94 11.89
CA GLY A 30 -7.21 7.55 11.00
C GLY A 30 -6.77 7.68 9.53
N ALA A 31 -5.58 7.17 9.20
CA ALA A 31 -5.12 7.01 7.82
C ALA A 31 -5.16 5.53 7.41
N THR A 32 -5.51 5.27 6.15
CA THR A 32 -5.45 3.91 5.60
C THR A 32 -4.10 3.68 4.93
N VAL A 33 -3.39 2.64 5.35
CA VAL A 33 -2.15 2.17 4.74
C VAL A 33 -2.45 0.92 3.91
N LEU A 34 -2.03 0.95 2.64
CA LEU A 34 -2.15 -0.16 1.68
C LEU A 34 -0.75 -0.71 1.40
N SER A 35 -0.46 -1.92 1.88
CA SER A 35 0.77 -2.63 1.54
C SER A 35 0.52 -3.51 0.31
N VAL A 36 1.14 -3.14 -0.81
CA VAL A 36 1.00 -3.80 -2.10
C VAL A 36 2.33 -4.41 -2.50
N THR A 37 2.36 -5.72 -2.73
CA THR A 37 3.52 -6.39 -3.32
C THR A 37 3.48 -6.22 -4.83
N MET A 38 4.55 -5.67 -5.40
CA MET A 38 4.66 -5.40 -6.83
C MET A 38 5.76 -6.25 -7.45
N ASP A 39 5.37 -7.01 -8.47
CA ASP A 39 6.27 -7.78 -9.34
C ASP A 39 6.76 -6.97 -10.55
N ALA A 40 6.06 -5.87 -10.88
CA ALA A 40 6.39 -5.00 -11.99
C ALA A 40 6.64 -3.55 -11.52
N PRO A 41 7.65 -2.86 -12.07
CA PRO A 41 7.96 -1.48 -11.70
C PRO A 41 6.82 -0.49 -12.06
N ASP A 42 6.03 -0.82 -13.08
CA ASP A 42 4.88 -0.01 -13.53
C ASP A 42 3.61 -0.20 -12.69
N ALA A 43 3.59 -1.20 -11.79
CA ALA A 43 2.39 -1.50 -11.00
C ALA A 43 2.02 -0.33 -10.07
N LEU A 44 3.00 0.40 -9.55
CA LEU A 44 2.76 1.55 -8.66
C LEU A 44 2.04 2.67 -9.39
N ALA A 45 2.49 3.03 -10.59
CA ALA A 45 1.86 4.06 -11.39
C ALA A 45 0.39 3.73 -11.69
N ARG A 46 0.07 2.46 -11.96
CA ARG A 46 -1.31 2.01 -12.18
C ARG A 46 -2.17 2.12 -10.92
N VAL A 47 -1.65 1.73 -9.76
CA VAL A 47 -2.38 1.84 -8.48
C VAL A 47 -2.63 3.31 -8.14
N LEU A 48 -1.63 4.18 -8.29
CA LEU A 48 -1.78 5.61 -8.05
C LEU A 48 -2.82 6.24 -9.00
N ALA A 49 -2.79 5.87 -10.29
CA ALA A 49 -3.79 6.33 -11.26
C ALA A 49 -5.22 5.87 -10.89
N LEU A 50 -5.39 4.63 -10.42
CA LEU A 50 -6.68 4.13 -9.96
C LEU A 50 -7.18 4.92 -8.75
N LEU A 51 -6.33 5.11 -7.73
CA LEU A 51 -6.68 5.91 -6.55
C LEU A 51 -7.10 7.33 -6.93
N GLU A 52 -6.39 7.96 -7.87
CA GLU A 52 -6.75 9.28 -8.41
C GLU A 52 -8.12 9.25 -9.11
N THR A 53 -8.39 8.24 -9.96
CA THR A 53 -9.69 8.13 -10.66
C THR A 53 -10.87 7.96 -9.70
N LEU A 54 -10.63 7.42 -8.52
CA LEU A 54 -11.63 7.20 -7.47
C LEU A 54 -11.79 8.41 -6.55
N GLY A 55 -10.97 9.45 -6.75
CA GLY A 55 -10.93 10.63 -5.89
C GLY A 55 -10.27 10.36 -4.53
N ILE A 56 -9.48 9.30 -4.40
CA ILE A 56 -8.78 8.95 -3.16
C ILE A 56 -7.44 9.70 -3.14
N GLY A 57 -7.27 10.59 -2.17
CA GLY A 57 -6.04 11.35 -1.99
C GLY A 57 -4.93 10.46 -1.42
N VAL A 58 -3.84 10.31 -2.18
CA VAL A 58 -2.60 9.69 -1.66
C VAL A 58 -1.82 10.73 -0.88
N THR A 59 -1.50 10.44 0.38
CA THR A 59 -0.76 11.34 1.27
C THR A 59 0.72 11.00 1.35
N ALA A 60 1.07 9.72 1.23
CA ALA A 60 2.45 9.26 1.20
C ALA A 60 2.60 7.93 0.47
N VAL A 61 3.81 7.69 -0.07
CA VAL A 61 4.20 6.39 -0.65
C VAL A 61 5.57 6.03 -0.09
N HIS A 62 5.65 4.86 0.53
CA HIS A 62 6.88 4.32 1.09
C HIS A 62 7.24 3.03 0.36
N GLN A 63 8.47 2.97 -0.15
CA GLN A 63 9.02 1.72 -0.66
C GLN A 63 9.60 0.94 0.52
N VAL A 64 9.00 -0.21 0.82
CA VAL A 64 9.49 -1.15 1.81
C VAL A 64 10.29 -2.20 1.04
N ALA A 65 11.61 -2.20 1.22
CA ALA A 65 12.38 -3.37 0.82
C ALA A 65 11.79 -4.57 1.56
N ASP A 66 11.56 -5.68 0.87
CA ASP A 66 11.18 -6.95 1.51
C ASP A 66 12.40 -7.44 2.30
N THR A 67 12.70 -6.77 3.42
CA THR A 67 13.56 -7.29 4.47
C THR A 67 12.68 -8.31 5.15
N GLY A 68 12.82 -9.58 4.75
CA GLY A 68 12.23 -10.72 5.45
C GLY A 68 12.38 -10.56 6.97
N PRO A 69 11.47 -11.17 7.75
CA PRO A 69 11.17 -10.77 9.12
C PRO A 69 12.44 -10.45 9.91
N ASP A 70 12.59 -9.17 10.19
CA ASP A 70 13.15 -8.59 11.40
C ASP A 70 13.80 -9.64 12.33
N HIS A 71 15.06 -9.96 12.05
CA HIS A 71 15.92 -10.59 13.04
C HIS A 71 16.41 -9.46 13.96
N ASP A 72 15.50 -8.94 14.77
CA ASP A 72 15.86 -8.27 16.01
C ASP A 72 16.45 -9.34 16.94
N ALA A 73 17.73 -9.65 16.68
CA ALA A 73 18.61 -10.21 17.69
C ALA A 73 18.98 -9.08 18.64
N ASP A 74 18.17 -8.99 19.70
CA ASP A 74 18.53 -8.46 21.02
C ASP A 74 20.01 -8.78 21.32
N GLY A 75 20.79 -7.73 21.58
CA GLY A 75 22.20 -7.79 21.95
C GLY A 75 22.48 -6.89 23.13
#